data_AF-A0A2S8R6K7-F1
#
_entry.id   AF-A0A2S8R6K7-F1
#
_cell.length_a   1.000
_cell.length_b   1.000
_cell.length_c   1.000
_cell.angle_alpha   90.00
_cell.angle_beta   90.00
_cell.angle_gamma   90.00
#
_symmetry.space_group_name_H-M   'P 1'
#
loop_
_entity.id
_entity.type
_entity.pdbx_description
1 polymer ?
#
loop_
_entity_poly.entity_id
_entity_poly.type
_entity_poly.pdbx_seq_one_letter_code
_entity_poly.pdbx_strand_id
1 'polypeptide(L)'
;MVANFNNAGVGGKVKNTYSPIEYNGTVKVNNKVRDVSRKIYQRSDIDWNYVDPDTGLTNLQRAAKGRPPIGPDGKPVELHHLIQQESGPMVEILQSTHDQYAKALHGLVEDGASFRNNPILDKQYNNFRKGYWKWRSKQITEGGNR
;
A
#
# COMPACT_ATOMS: atom_id res chain seq x y z
N MET A 1 31.32 -36.73 26.75
CA MET A 1 29.85 -36.54 26.72
C MET A 1 29.54 -35.45 25.72
N VAL A 2 28.91 -35.80 24.60
CA VAL A 2 28.49 -34.85 23.56
C VAL A 2 26.98 -34.71 23.71
N ALA A 3 26.49 -33.50 23.97
CA ALA A 3 25.06 -33.22 24.01
C ALA A 3 24.58 -32.99 22.56
N ASN A 4 23.80 -33.92 22.05
CA ASN A 4 23.03 -33.76 20.82
C ASN A 4 21.87 -32.81 21.08
N PHE A 5 21.85 -31.66 20.42
CA PHE A 5 20.65 -30.84 20.30
C PHE A 5 19.95 -31.19 18.99
N ASN A 6 18.87 -31.95 19.11
CA ASN A 6 17.90 -32.17 18.04
C ASN A 6 17.23 -30.84 17.69
N ASN A 7 17.59 -30.27 16.55
CA ASN A 7 16.88 -29.12 16.00
C ASN A 7 15.68 -29.62 15.18
N ALA A 8 14.53 -29.76 15.83
CA ALA A 8 13.24 -29.92 15.16
C ALA A 8 12.81 -28.55 14.58
N GLY A 9 13.40 -28.18 13.44
CA GLY A 9 13.00 -27.00 12.68
C GLY A 9 11.71 -27.27 11.91
N VAL A 10 10.59 -26.83 12.47
CA VAL A 10 9.25 -26.87 11.85
C VAL A 10 9.28 -26.17 10.50
N GLY A 11 9.09 -26.95 9.44
CA GLY A 11 8.86 -26.47 8.08
C GLY A 11 7.50 -25.78 7.95
N GLY A 12 7.42 -24.51 8.30
CA GLY A 12 6.36 -23.62 7.84
C GLY A 12 6.84 -22.86 6.60
N LYS A 13 6.15 -23.01 5.46
CA LYS A 13 6.39 -22.13 4.31
C LYS A 13 6.17 -20.68 4.76
N VAL A 14 7.21 -19.85 4.71
CA VAL A 14 7.09 -18.41 4.95
C VAL A 14 6.10 -17.85 3.93
N LYS A 15 4.90 -17.47 4.37
CA LYS A 15 3.90 -16.85 3.51
C LYS A 15 4.43 -15.47 3.13
N ASN A 16 4.77 -15.28 1.85
CA ASN A 16 5.20 -13.97 1.37
C ASN A 16 4.01 -12.99 1.47
N THR A 17 4.10 -12.03 2.39
CA THR A 17 3.06 -11.02 2.61
C THR A 17 2.95 -10.04 1.43
N TYR A 18 4.00 -9.91 0.63
CA TYR A 18 4.07 -8.90 -0.43
C TYR A 18 4.22 -9.50 -1.83
N SER A 19 3.34 -9.08 -2.73
CA SER A 19 3.42 -9.40 -4.16
C SER A 19 3.74 -8.14 -4.98
N PRO A 20 4.82 -8.14 -5.78
CA PRO A 20 5.11 -7.02 -6.66
C PRO A 20 4.14 -6.99 -7.84
N ILE A 21 3.73 -5.80 -8.25
CA ILE A 21 2.93 -5.57 -9.46
C ILE A 21 3.27 -4.24 -10.12
N GLU A 22 3.15 -4.19 -11.44
CA GLU A 22 3.22 -2.94 -12.20
C GLU A 22 1.82 -2.31 -12.27
N TYR A 23 1.71 -1.09 -11.75
CA TYR A 23 0.56 -0.23 -11.97
C TYR A 23 0.86 0.67 -13.18
N ASN A 24 0.00 0.60 -14.20
CA ASN A 24 0.07 1.48 -15.37
C ASN A 24 -1.14 2.41 -15.36
N GLY A 25 -0.90 3.72 -15.36
CA GLY A 25 -2.01 4.67 -15.27
C GLY A 25 -1.59 6.12 -15.42
N THR A 26 -2.58 6.98 -15.64
CA THR A 26 -2.39 8.43 -15.73
C THR A 26 -3.40 9.16 -14.84
N VAL A 27 -3.05 10.39 -14.44
CA VAL A 27 -3.97 11.31 -13.74
C VAL A 27 -3.97 12.67 -14.41
N LYS A 28 -5.04 13.44 -14.20
CA LYS A 28 -5.16 14.82 -14.69
C LYS A 28 -4.97 15.79 -13.52
N VAL A 29 -4.00 16.69 -13.64
CA VAL A 29 -3.74 17.79 -12.69
C VAL A 29 -3.71 19.09 -13.46
N ASN A 30 -4.60 20.03 -13.12
CA ASN A 30 -4.73 21.32 -13.80
C ASN A 30 -4.82 21.17 -15.33
N ASN A 31 -5.70 20.26 -15.75
CA ASN A 31 -5.92 19.87 -17.13
C ASN A 31 -4.77 19.18 -17.88
N LYS A 32 -3.60 19.00 -17.26
CA LYS A 32 -2.48 18.26 -17.82
C LYS A 32 -2.52 16.78 -17.41
N VAL A 33 -2.43 15.89 -18.39
CA VAL A 33 -2.27 14.45 -18.16
C VAL A 33 -0.84 14.19 -17.69
N ARG A 34 -0.70 13.37 -16.64
CA ARG A 34 0.58 12.99 -16.04
C ARG A 34 0.62 11.49 -15.86
N ASP A 35 1.74 10.88 -16.23
CA ASP A 35 2.00 9.48 -15.99
C ASP A 35 2.23 9.24 -14.48
N VAL A 36 1.55 8.22 -13.96
CA VAL A 36 1.66 7.78 -12.57
C VAL A 36 1.96 6.28 -12.50
N SER A 37 2.44 5.70 -13.60
CA SER A 37 2.87 4.30 -13.65
C SER A 37 4.03 4.08 -12.66
N ARG A 38 3.98 2.94 -11.95
CA ARG A 38 4.94 2.60 -10.89
C ARG A 38 4.82 1.14 -10.46
N LYS A 39 5.91 0.58 -9.94
CA LYS A 39 5.90 -0.69 -9.24
C LYS A 39 5.33 -0.54 -7.83
N ILE A 40 4.48 -1.49 -7.43
CA ILE A 40 3.82 -1.50 -6.12
C ILE A 40 3.97 -2.88 -5.47
N TYR A 41 4.33 -2.90 -4.20
CA TYR A 41 4.39 -4.10 -3.37
C TYR A 41 3.10 -4.20 -2.56
N GLN A 42 2.19 -5.08 -3.01
CA GLN A 42 0.86 -5.23 -2.45
C GLN A 42 0.83 -6.28 -1.35
N ARG A 43 0.07 -6.00 -0.29
CA ARG A 43 -0.21 -6.96 0.76
C ARG A 43 -1.17 -8.04 0.26
N SER A 44 -0.88 -9.28 0.63
CA SER A 44 -1.69 -10.48 0.36
C SER A 44 -2.62 -10.85 1.52
N ASP A 45 -2.53 -10.15 2.65
CA ASP A 45 -3.22 -10.44 3.91
C ASP A 45 -4.30 -9.42 4.28
N ILE A 46 -4.73 -8.58 3.34
CA ILE A 46 -5.88 -7.68 3.53
C ILE A 46 -7.16 -8.52 3.58
N ASP A 47 -7.91 -8.42 4.67
CA ASP A 47 -9.27 -8.95 4.75
C ASP A 47 -10.22 -8.04 3.96
N TRP A 48 -10.62 -8.48 2.77
CA TRP A 48 -11.51 -7.72 1.90
C TRP A 48 -12.98 -7.74 2.33
N ASN A 49 -13.35 -8.67 3.22
CA ASN A 49 -14.71 -8.83 3.74
C ASN A 49 -14.92 -8.13 5.09
N TYR A 50 -13.84 -7.69 5.75
CA TYR A 50 -13.93 -6.87 6.96
C TYR A 50 -14.91 -5.72 6.77
N VAL A 51 -15.89 -5.62 7.66
CA VAL A 51 -16.91 -4.56 7.68
C VAL A 51 -16.43 -3.47 8.62
N ASP A 52 -16.25 -2.28 8.08
CA ASP A 52 -15.98 -1.07 8.84
C ASP A 52 -17.18 -0.74 9.74
N PRO A 53 -17.04 -0.79 11.09
CA PRO A 53 -18.14 -0.54 12.01
C PRO A 53 -18.70 0.88 11.91
N ASP A 54 -17.88 1.85 11.48
CA ASP A 54 -18.29 3.26 11.41
C ASP A 54 -19.13 3.56 10.17
N THR A 55 -18.94 2.80 9.09
CA THR A 55 -19.58 3.07 7.79
C THR A 55 -20.46 1.94 7.26
N GLY A 56 -20.38 0.75 7.84
CA GLY A 56 -21.04 -0.48 7.38
C GLY A 56 -20.50 -1.01 6.05
N LEU A 57 -19.40 -0.46 5.53
CA LEU A 57 -18.82 -0.87 4.25
C LEU A 57 -17.77 -1.95 4.45
N THR A 58 -17.74 -2.94 3.55
CA THR A 58 -16.59 -3.86 3.50
C THR A 58 -15.33 -3.14 3.01
N ASN A 59 -14.16 -3.69 3.32
CA ASN A 59 -12.89 -3.22 2.76
C ASN A 59 -12.89 -3.18 1.23
N LEU A 60 -13.52 -4.17 0.58
CA LEU A 60 -13.71 -4.16 -0.87
C LEU A 60 -14.53 -2.96 -1.36
N GLN A 61 -15.64 -2.66 -0.68
CA GLN A 61 -16.49 -1.51 -1.02
C GLN A 61 -15.79 -0.17 -0.74
N ARG A 62 -15.00 -0.08 0.35
CA ARG A 62 -14.16 1.09 0.64
C ARG A 62 -13.17 1.34 -0.50
N ALA A 63 -12.45 0.30 -0.92
CA ALA A 63 -11.50 0.38 -2.03
C ALA A 63 -12.16 0.74 -3.36
N ALA A 64 -13.33 0.19 -3.67
CA ALA A 64 -14.12 0.58 -4.85
C ALA A 64 -14.55 2.06 -4.86
N LYS A 65 -14.66 2.68 -3.67
CA LYS A 65 -14.88 4.14 -3.51
C LYS A 65 -13.57 4.96 -3.52
N GLY A 66 -12.42 4.30 -3.65
CA GLY A 66 -11.08 4.90 -3.63
C GLY A 66 -10.56 5.19 -2.23
N ARG A 67 -11.13 4.54 -1.20
CA ARG A 67 -10.68 4.64 0.20
C ARG A 67 -9.80 3.44 0.54
N PRO A 68 -8.76 3.60 1.37
CA PRO A 68 -7.95 2.47 1.80
C PRO A 68 -8.79 1.46 2.60
N PRO A 69 -8.47 0.15 2.47
CA PRO A 69 -8.98 -0.86 3.39
C PRO A 69 -8.43 -0.62 4.79
N ILE A 70 -9.11 -1.16 5.80
CA ILE A 70 -8.71 -1.17 7.19
C ILE A 70 -7.91 -2.45 7.45
N GLY A 71 -6.72 -2.31 8.00
CA GLY A 71 -5.84 -3.40 8.40
C GLY A 71 -6.28 -4.06 9.72
N PRO A 72 -5.58 -5.14 10.12
CA PRO A 72 -5.86 -5.86 11.37
C PRO A 72 -5.57 -5.03 12.62
N ASP A 73 -4.86 -3.91 12.49
CA ASP A 73 -4.62 -2.92 13.55
C ASP A 73 -5.79 -1.93 13.72
N GLY A 74 -6.89 -2.12 12.97
CA GLY A 74 -8.04 -1.22 12.98
C GLY A 74 -7.79 0.12 12.28
N LYS A 75 -6.64 0.30 11.64
CA LYS A 75 -6.26 1.55 10.95
C LYS A 75 -6.21 1.34 9.43
N PRO A 76 -6.26 2.41 8.62
CA PRO A 76 -6.06 2.32 7.18
C PRO A 76 -4.74 1.63 6.79
N VAL A 77 -4.78 0.84 5.72
CA VAL A 77 -3.57 0.46 4.96
C VAL A 77 -3.15 1.67 4.12
N GLU A 78 -1.88 2.02 4.19
CA GLU A 78 -1.31 3.20 3.53
C GLU A 78 -0.39 2.83 2.39
N LEU A 79 -0.23 3.76 1.45
CA LEU A 79 0.77 3.65 0.38
C LEU A 79 1.97 4.49 0.78
N HIS A 80 3.12 3.83 0.91
CA HIS A 80 4.39 4.48 1.25
C HIS A 80 5.35 4.46 0.06
N HIS A 81 5.97 5.60 -0.25
CA HIS A 81 7.01 5.70 -1.28
C HIS A 81 8.33 5.14 -0.75
N LEU A 82 8.92 4.18 -1.47
CA LEU A 82 10.20 3.58 -1.06
C LEU A 82 11.40 4.53 -1.19
N ILE A 83 11.33 5.48 -2.12
CA ILE A 83 12.41 6.45 -2.41
C ILE A 83 11.95 7.91 -2.27
N GLN A 84 10.76 8.14 -1.69
CA GLN A 84 10.22 9.48 -1.41
C GLN A 84 10.06 10.43 -2.62
N GLN A 85 10.04 9.88 -3.84
CA GLN A 85 9.79 10.59 -5.10
C GLN A 85 8.38 10.30 -5.63
N GLU A 86 7.72 11.29 -6.24
CA GLU A 86 6.40 11.14 -6.86
C GLU A 86 6.45 11.56 -8.34
N SER A 87 6.18 10.68 -9.31
CA SER A 87 5.88 9.24 -9.18
C SER A 87 7.12 8.43 -8.74
N GLY A 88 6.91 7.36 -7.98
CA GLY A 88 7.98 6.45 -7.52
C GLY A 88 7.41 5.13 -6.98
N PRO A 89 8.24 4.08 -6.83
CA PRO A 89 7.79 2.78 -6.35
C PRO A 89 7.22 2.87 -4.93
N MET A 90 6.20 2.05 -4.65
CA MET A 90 5.45 2.11 -3.39
C MET A 90 5.23 0.74 -2.75
N VAL A 91 4.91 0.74 -1.47
CA VAL A 91 4.52 -0.44 -0.70
C VAL A 91 3.25 -0.15 0.10
N GLU A 92 2.37 -1.14 0.21
CA GLU A 92 1.22 -1.11 1.13
C GLU A 92 1.68 -1.42 2.55
N ILE A 93 1.54 -0.50 3.51
CA ILE A 93 1.91 -0.76 4.91
C ILE A 93 0.75 -0.47 5.86
N LEU A 94 0.76 -1.11 7.04
CA LEU A 94 -0.18 -0.75 8.09
C LEU A 94 0.19 0.64 8.62
N GLN A 95 -0.80 1.48 8.91
CA GLN A 95 -0.53 2.79 9.48
C GLN A 95 0.25 2.69 10.79
N SER A 96 -0.04 1.69 11.65
CA SER A 96 0.75 1.44 12.86
C SER A 96 2.24 1.21 12.57
N THR A 97 2.57 0.49 11.49
CA THR A 97 3.95 0.27 11.04
C THR A 97 4.55 1.56 10.50
N HIS A 98 3.78 2.35 9.75
CA HIS A 98 4.22 3.65 9.25
C HIS A 98 4.58 4.61 10.40
N ASP A 99 3.68 4.71 11.37
CA ASP A 99 3.81 5.54 12.57
C ASP A 99 5.04 5.11 13.39
N GLN A 100 5.17 3.81 13.67
CA GLN A 100 6.25 3.27 14.50
C GLN A 100 7.64 3.51 13.89
N TYR A 101 7.77 3.33 12.57
CA TYR A 101 9.06 3.41 11.88
C TYR A 101 9.23 4.69 11.05
N ALA A 102 8.44 5.73 11.33
CA ALA A 102 8.40 6.97 10.55
C ALA A 102 9.79 7.56 10.28
N LYS A 103 10.68 7.58 11.29
CA LYS A 103 12.04 8.11 11.15
C LYS A 103 12.88 7.32 10.13
N ALA A 104 12.77 5.99 10.15
CA ALA A 104 13.49 5.14 9.19
C ALA A 104 12.90 5.24 7.78
N LEU A 105 11.58 5.42 7.68
CA LEU A 105 10.84 5.49 6.43
C LEU A 105 10.94 6.86 5.73
N HIS A 106 11.28 7.93 6.46
CA HIS A 106 11.29 9.33 5.96
C HIS A 106 12.68 10.00 5.98
N GLY A 107 13.77 9.23 5.81
CA GLY A 107 15.14 9.75 5.89
C GLY A 107 15.89 9.97 4.57
N LEU A 108 15.23 9.88 3.40
CA LEU A 108 15.91 9.89 2.09
C LEU A 108 15.89 11.26 1.40
N VAL A 109 15.04 12.17 1.84
CA VAL A 109 15.00 13.56 1.38
C VAL A 109 15.20 14.50 2.56
N GLU A 110 15.83 15.64 2.30
CA GLU A 110 16.05 16.67 3.31
C GLU A 110 14.72 17.28 3.78
N ASP A 111 14.75 17.88 4.97
CA ASP A 111 13.60 18.59 5.52
C ASP A 111 13.12 19.67 4.54
N GLY A 112 11.82 19.66 4.25
CA GLY A 112 11.21 20.59 3.28
C GLY A 112 11.30 20.13 1.81
N ALA A 113 12.09 19.12 1.46
CA ALA A 113 12.19 18.59 0.10
C ALA A 113 11.09 17.58 -0.27
N SER A 114 10.15 17.31 0.64
CA SER A 114 9.02 16.41 0.38
C SER A 114 8.23 16.84 -0.84
N PHE A 115 7.88 15.89 -1.72
CA PHE A 115 6.98 16.15 -2.86
C PHE A 115 5.64 16.75 -2.43
N ARG A 116 5.25 16.54 -1.16
CA ARG A 116 4.03 17.11 -0.56
C ARG A 116 4.02 18.63 -0.54
N ASN A 117 5.19 19.26 -0.53
CA ASN A 117 5.30 20.72 -0.58
C ASN A 117 5.11 21.29 -1.99
N ASN A 118 5.06 20.44 -3.02
CA ASN A 118 4.72 20.83 -4.37
C ASN A 118 3.22 20.57 -4.64
N PRO A 119 2.38 21.61 -4.82
CA PRO A 119 0.93 21.44 -4.98
C PRO A 119 0.53 20.55 -6.16
N ILE A 120 1.36 20.51 -7.21
CA ILE A 120 1.10 19.67 -8.38
C ILE A 120 1.38 18.20 -8.05
N LEU A 121 2.48 17.91 -7.36
CA LEU A 121 2.86 16.54 -7.00
C LEU A 121 1.98 15.98 -5.89
N ASP A 122 1.59 16.79 -4.90
CA ASP A 122 0.64 16.36 -3.87
C ASP A 122 -0.73 16.03 -4.49
N LYS A 123 -1.24 16.89 -5.39
CA LYS A 123 -2.48 16.61 -6.12
C LYS A 123 -2.36 15.40 -7.06
N GLN A 124 -1.22 15.21 -7.70
CA GLN A 124 -0.91 14.03 -8.51
C GLN A 124 -1.01 12.76 -7.65
N TYR A 125 -0.33 12.74 -6.50
CA TYR A 125 -0.35 11.61 -5.58
C TYR A 125 -1.75 11.33 -5.04
N ASN A 126 -2.49 12.35 -4.61
CA ASN A 126 -3.83 12.18 -4.07
C ASN A 126 -4.82 11.63 -5.11
N ASN A 127 -4.71 12.08 -6.35
CA ASN A 127 -5.48 11.52 -7.47
C ASN A 127 -5.08 10.08 -7.76
N PHE A 128 -3.78 9.79 -7.79
CA PHE A 128 -3.26 8.43 -7.96
C PHE A 128 -3.77 7.52 -6.84
N ARG A 129 -3.62 7.90 -5.57
CA ARG A 129 -4.00 7.09 -4.40
C ARG A 129 -5.47 6.68 -4.44
N LYS A 130 -6.36 7.61 -4.79
CA LYS A 130 -7.79 7.32 -4.95
C LYS A 130 -8.04 6.36 -6.11
N GLY A 131 -7.36 6.55 -7.24
CA GLY A 131 -7.44 5.67 -8.41
C GLY A 131 -6.87 4.28 -8.15
N TYR A 132 -5.76 4.20 -7.42
CA TYR A 132 -5.08 2.98 -7.02
C TYR A 132 -6.01 2.08 -6.22
N TRP A 133 -6.69 2.58 -5.19
CA TRP A 133 -7.59 1.74 -4.39
C TRP A 133 -8.78 1.21 -5.21
N LYS A 134 -9.31 2.01 -6.13
CA LYS A 134 -10.36 1.55 -7.07
C LYS A 134 -9.84 0.47 -8.02
N TRP A 135 -8.59 0.59 -8.46
CA TRP A 135 -7.96 -0.44 -9.28
C TRP A 135 -7.68 -1.70 -8.45
N ARG A 136 -7.16 -1.55 -7.23
CA ARG A 136 -6.92 -2.63 -6.28
C ARG A 136 -8.18 -3.44 -6.02
N SER A 137 -9.33 -2.80 -5.80
CA SER A 137 -10.60 -3.53 -5.62
C SER A 137 -11.00 -4.36 -6.84
N LYS A 138 -10.75 -3.86 -8.05
CA LYS A 138 -11.04 -4.61 -9.29
C LYS A 138 -10.19 -5.87 -9.39
N GLN A 139 -8.93 -5.81 -8.98
CA GLN A 139 -8.07 -6.99 -8.96
C GLN A 139 -8.61 -8.10 -8.05
N ILE A 140 -9.32 -7.73 -6.98
CA ILE A 140 -9.92 -8.69 -6.06
C ILE A 140 -11.21 -9.27 -6.65
N THR A 141 -12.05 -8.45 -7.29
CA THR A 141 -13.29 -8.92 -7.92
C THR A 141 -13.05 -9.73 -9.20
N GLU A 142 -12.06 -9.34 -10.00
CA GLU A 142 -11.76 -9.95 -11.31
C GLU A 142 -10.71 -11.07 -11.20
N GLY A 143 -9.92 -11.07 -10.12
CA GLY A 143 -8.82 -12.02 -9.88
C GLY A 143 -9.16 -13.21 -8.99
N GLY A 144 -10.44 -13.47 -8.70
CA GLY A 144 -10.91 -14.64 -7.94
C GLY A 144 -10.69 -16.01 -8.63
N ASN A 145 -10.13 -16.02 -9.85
CA ASN A 145 -9.67 -17.20 -10.57
C ASN A 145 -8.14 -17.19 -10.72
N ARG A 146 -7.41 -17.31 -9.61
CA ARG A 146 -5.97 -17.61 -9.62
C ARG A 146 -5.67 -18.80 -8.73
#